data_AF-A0A7Y9MTP1-F1
#
_entry.id   AF-A0A7Y9MTP1-F1
#
_cell.length_a   1.000
_cell.length_b   1.000
_cell.length_c   1.000
_cell.angle_alpha   90.00
_cell.angle_beta   90.00
_cell.angle_gamma   90.00
#
_symmetry.space_group_name_H-M   'P 1'
#
loop_
_entity.id
_entity.type
_entity.pdbx_description
1 polymer ?
#
loop_
_entity_poly.entity_id
_entity_poly.type
_entity_poly.pdbx_seq_one_letter_code
_entity_poly.pdbx_strand_id
1 'polypeptide(L)'
;MTSSLLRPISAAFAAAVRASRPRRSSVAAARHRLRGCLARRVLGMAFAAVVLAAPPLSAQAPDIRALRQAATGARFSFGHSTYRLIPGAVVRLRADAGLRDRRTLPAADGVVAQIGPYAILLGRDARNAAPAPRDPSRQDERLAAAINELTEQTVLVAPKLKLFGTTPAVVEALAHRTGGTLVYASAIDGSAVIGYGSVEAAHAALVQLQQARGVAEVALQVIQAFDERN
;
A
#
# COMPACT_ATOMS: atom_id res chain seq x y z
N MET A 1 -5.49 -62.54 -16.02
CA MET A 1 -6.94 -62.87 -16.01
C MET A 1 -7.61 -61.96 -14.96
N THR A 2 -8.92 -61.67 -15.07
CA THR A 2 -9.78 -61.00 -14.06
C THR A 2 -9.22 -59.70 -13.45
N SER A 3 -9.53 -58.47 -13.90
CA SER A 3 -10.81 -57.82 -14.27
C SER A 3 -11.68 -57.34 -13.10
N SER A 4 -12.39 -56.23 -13.34
CA SER A 4 -13.47 -55.64 -12.52
C SER A 4 -13.08 -54.87 -11.26
N LEU A 5 -13.82 -53.84 -10.81
CA LEU A 5 -14.64 -52.78 -11.47
C LEU A 5 -15.27 -51.94 -10.34
N LEU A 6 -15.27 -50.60 -10.42
CA LEU A 6 -16.37 -49.73 -9.94
C LEU A 6 -16.08 -48.24 -10.21
N ARG A 7 -17.03 -47.56 -10.87
CA ARG A 7 -17.17 -46.09 -10.90
C ARG A 7 -18.45 -45.73 -10.09
N PRO A 8 -19.02 -44.52 -10.24
CA PRO A 8 -18.84 -43.41 -9.31
C PRO A 8 -20.07 -43.18 -8.41
N ILE A 9 -19.92 -42.40 -7.35
CA ILE A 9 -21.06 -41.87 -6.59
C ILE A 9 -21.48 -40.52 -7.16
N SER A 10 -22.61 -40.49 -7.86
CA SER A 10 -23.33 -39.27 -8.21
C SER A 10 -24.23 -38.84 -7.04
N ALA A 11 -24.22 -37.56 -6.70
CA ALA A 11 -25.18 -36.97 -5.76
C ALA A 11 -25.87 -35.77 -6.44
N ALA A 12 -27.00 -36.04 -7.11
CA ALA A 12 -27.87 -34.99 -7.63
C ALA A 12 -28.85 -34.56 -6.54
N PHE A 13 -28.93 -33.26 -6.25
CA PHE A 13 -29.99 -32.70 -5.42
C PHE A 13 -30.75 -31.62 -6.20
N ALA A 14 -31.93 -31.98 -6.69
CA ALA A 14 -32.85 -31.07 -7.35
C ALA A 14 -34.06 -30.82 -6.45
N ALA A 15 -34.25 -29.57 -6.02
CA ALA A 15 -35.46 -29.11 -5.37
C ALA A 15 -35.72 -27.67 -5.77
N ALA A 16 -36.88 -27.41 -6.38
CA ALA A 16 -37.27 -26.08 -6.86
C ALA A 16 -38.22 -25.40 -5.87
N VAL A 17 -38.03 -24.10 -5.63
CA VAL A 17 -39.04 -23.21 -5.06
C VAL A 17 -39.20 -22.00 -5.98
N ARG A 18 -40.43 -21.51 -6.11
CA ARG A 18 -40.88 -20.58 -7.16
C ARG A 18 -41.55 -19.36 -6.52
N ALA A 19 -41.42 -18.19 -7.16
CA ALA A 19 -42.03 -16.90 -6.75
C ALA A 19 -41.39 -16.26 -5.47
N SER A 20 -41.56 -14.95 -5.17
CA SER A 20 -42.48 -13.95 -5.74
C SER A 20 -41.92 -12.51 -5.74
N ARG A 21 -42.26 -11.75 -6.81
CA ARG A 21 -42.58 -10.30 -6.85
C ARG A 21 -41.67 -9.26 -6.12
N PRO A 22 -41.05 -8.30 -6.83
CA PRO A 22 -40.67 -7.01 -6.25
C PRO A 22 -41.92 -6.15 -6.00
N ARG A 23 -41.99 -5.44 -4.85
CA ARG A 23 -43.13 -4.58 -4.49
C ARG A 23 -42.78 -3.09 -4.61
N ARG A 24 -43.42 -2.39 -5.54
CA ARG A 24 -43.41 -0.90 -5.63
C ARG A 24 -44.28 -0.28 -4.54
N SER A 25 -43.92 0.96 -4.14
CA SER A 25 -44.79 2.12 -3.79
C SER A 25 -43.86 3.35 -3.68
N SER A 26 -43.99 4.46 -4.42
CA SER A 26 -45.03 5.53 -4.40
C SER A 26 -45.06 6.31 -3.07
N VAL A 27 -45.34 7.63 -2.95
CA VAL A 27 -46.03 8.69 -3.73
C VAL A 27 -45.18 10.00 -3.60
N ALA A 28 -45.21 11.10 -4.38
CA ALA A 28 -46.06 11.71 -5.44
C ALA A 28 -45.18 12.27 -6.60
N ALA A 29 -45.61 12.83 -7.74
CA ALA A 29 -46.91 13.27 -8.30
C ALA A 29 -47.33 14.76 -8.13
N ALA A 30 -47.00 15.60 -9.12
CA ALA A 30 -47.78 16.78 -9.51
C ALA A 30 -47.60 17.08 -11.02
N ARG A 31 -48.70 17.19 -11.78
CA ARG A 31 -48.71 17.69 -13.17
C ARG A 31 -49.44 19.02 -13.19
N HIS A 32 -48.95 20.01 -13.93
CA HIS A 32 -49.84 21.01 -14.54
C HIS A 32 -49.38 21.37 -15.94
N ARG A 33 -50.33 21.47 -16.87
CA ARG A 33 -50.16 22.05 -18.21
C ARG A 33 -50.99 23.33 -18.29
N LEU A 34 -50.36 24.42 -18.69
CA LEU A 34 -50.97 25.60 -19.31
C LEU A 34 -50.01 25.95 -20.48
N ARG A 35 -50.36 25.80 -21.76
CA ARG A 35 -51.30 26.65 -22.52
C ARG A 35 -51.11 28.12 -22.14
N GLY A 36 -50.24 28.80 -22.90
CA GLY A 36 -49.85 30.19 -22.64
C GLY A 36 -50.80 31.22 -23.25
N CYS A 37 -50.44 32.49 -23.07
CA CYS A 37 -51.08 33.62 -23.72
C CYS A 37 -50.01 34.69 -24.06
N LEU A 38 -50.33 35.60 -24.98
CA LEU A 38 -49.43 36.67 -25.44
C LEU A 38 -49.39 37.83 -24.44
N ALA A 39 -48.20 38.38 -24.15
CA ALA A 39 -48.02 39.81 -23.87
C ALA A 39 -46.54 40.25 -23.91
N ARG A 40 -46.30 41.46 -24.44
CA ARG A 40 -45.05 42.20 -24.30
C ARG A 40 -44.82 42.61 -22.84
N ARG A 41 -43.57 42.61 -22.36
CA ARG A 41 -42.88 43.87 -21.95
C ARG A 41 -41.39 43.68 -21.61
N VAL A 42 -40.71 44.81 -21.79
CA VAL A 42 -39.29 45.16 -21.73
C VAL A 42 -38.65 44.91 -20.35
N LEU A 43 -37.31 44.84 -20.35
CA LEU A 43 -36.37 45.09 -19.22
C LEU A 43 -36.03 43.88 -18.31
N GLY A 44 -34.74 43.72 -17.98
CA GLY A 44 -34.26 42.69 -17.04
C GLY A 44 -32.90 42.06 -17.35
N MET A 45 -31.81 42.86 -17.42
CA MET A 45 -30.45 42.32 -17.57
C MET A 45 -29.95 41.76 -16.23
N ALA A 46 -29.93 40.44 -16.07
CA ALA A 46 -29.41 39.77 -14.87
C ALA A 46 -28.84 38.36 -15.19
N PHE A 47 -27.61 38.31 -15.71
CA PHE A 47 -26.87 37.05 -15.82
C PHE A 47 -26.32 36.64 -14.45
N ALA A 48 -27.12 35.91 -13.67
CA ALA A 48 -26.72 35.40 -12.36
C ALA A 48 -25.67 34.28 -12.52
N ALA A 49 -24.39 34.67 -12.54
CA ALA A 49 -23.27 33.75 -12.60
C ALA A 49 -23.16 32.95 -11.29
N VAL A 50 -23.72 31.73 -11.28
CA VAL A 50 -23.54 30.78 -10.19
C VAL A 50 -22.11 30.26 -10.22
N VAL A 51 -21.22 30.95 -9.50
CA VAL A 51 -19.87 30.45 -9.21
C VAL A 51 -20.01 29.28 -8.24
N LEU A 52 -20.12 28.07 -8.80
CA LEU A 52 -19.88 26.83 -8.09
C LEU A 52 -18.40 26.77 -7.71
N ALA A 53 -18.05 27.42 -6.59
CA ALA A 53 -16.77 27.29 -5.94
C ALA A 53 -16.66 25.87 -5.36
N ALA A 54 -16.37 24.91 -6.23
CA ALA A 54 -15.87 23.61 -5.81
C ALA A 54 -14.61 23.87 -4.95
N PRO A 55 -14.54 23.37 -3.71
CA PRO A 55 -13.35 23.53 -2.90
C PRO A 55 -12.18 22.90 -3.67
N PRO A 56 -11.01 23.55 -3.74
CA PRO A 56 -9.86 22.95 -4.39
C PRO A 56 -9.56 21.65 -3.67
N LEU A 57 -9.60 20.54 -4.41
CA LEU A 57 -9.19 19.25 -3.88
C LEU A 57 -7.67 19.32 -3.71
N SER A 58 -7.23 19.71 -2.51
CA SER A 58 -5.82 19.84 -2.16
C SER A 58 -5.15 18.47 -2.15
N ALA A 59 -4.87 17.94 -3.35
CA ALA A 59 -3.85 16.94 -3.58
C ALA A 59 -2.54 17.55 -3.06
N GLN A 60 -2.16 17.17 -1.84
CA GLN A 60 -0.93 17.59 -1.20
C GLN A 60 0.22 17.18 -2.12
N ALA A 61 0.77 18.14 -2.86
CA ALA A 61 1.95 17.91 -3.68
C ALA A 61 3.06 17.42 -2.73
N PRO A 62 3.66 16.25 -2.97
CA PRO A 62 4.61 15.68 -2.02
C PRO A 62 5.79 16.62 -1.86
N ASP A 63 6.23 16.86 -0.62
CA ASP A 63 7.41 17.67 -0.33
C ASP A 63 8.68 16.85 -0.59
N ILE A 64 8.94 16.63 -1.88
CA ILE A 64 10.12 15.96 -2.42
C ILE A 64 11.40 16.69 -1.99
N ARG A 65 11.35 17.98 -1.66
CA ARG A 65 12.51 18.73 -1.14
C ARG A 65 12.80 18.32 0.30
N ALA A 66 11.80 18.33 1.19
CA ALA A 66 11.97 17.88 2.58
C ALA A 66 12.38 16.41 2.67
N LEU A 67 11.78 15.54 1.86
CA LEU A 67 12.15 14.12 1.76
C LEU A 67 13.61 13.94 1.32
N ARG A 68 14.06 14.70 0.30
CA ARG A 68 15.45 14.69 -0.19
C ARG A 68 16.45 15.22 0.83
N GLN A 69 16.09 16.28 1.57
CA GLN A 69 16.92 16.82 2.64
C GLN A 69 17.00 15.88 3.85
N ALA A 70 15.94 15.12 4.12
CA ALA A 70 15.93 14.09 5.16
C ALA A 70 16.64 12.79 4.73
N ALA A 71 16.71 12.49 3.43
CA ALA A 71 17.39 11.32 2.86
C ALA A 71 18.92 11.39 3.08
N THR A 72 19.33 11.01 4.28
CA THR A 72 20.72 11.09 4.79
C THR A 72 21.23 9.74 5.31
N GLY A 73 20.36 8.74 5.42
CA GLY A 73 20.65 7.43 5.99
C GLY A 73 21.52 6.54 5.11
N ALA A 74 21.57 5.26 5.47
CA ALA A 74 22.37 4.27 4.75
C ALA A 74 21.92 4.12 3.29
N ARG A 75 22.89 3.85 2.41
CA ARG A 75 22.69 3.49 1.01
C ARG A 75 22.51 1.99 0.86
N PHE A 76 21.72 1.58 -0.12
CA PHE A 76 21.63 0.20 -0.60
C PHE A 76 21.28 0.19 -2.09
N SER A 77 21.55 -0.92 -2.77
CA SER A 77 21.19 -1.09 -4.19
C SER A 77 20.07 -2.12 -4.33
N PHE A 78 19.23 -1.95 -5.34
CA PHE A 78 18.23 -2.93 -5.76
C PHE A 78 18.10 -2.86 -7.29
N GLY A 79 18.48 -3.94 -7.97
CA GLY A 79 18.77 -3.91 -9.41
C GLY A 79 19.82 -2.84 -9.74
N HIS A 80 19.63 -2.11 -10.84
CA HIS A 80 20.53 -1.04 -11.28
C HIS A 80 20.31 0.31 -10.57
N SER A 81 19.43 0.39 -9.57
CA SER A 81 19.14 1.62 -8.83
C SER A 81 19.80 1.63 -7.44
N THR A 82 20.39 2.77 -7.09
CA THR A 82 20.87 3.05 -5.72
C THR A 82 19.80 3.84 -4.97
N TYR A 83 19.53 3.43 -3.73
CA TYR A 83 18.54 4.02 -2.86
C TYR A 83 19.20 4.50 -1.56
N ARG A 84 18.67 5.57 -0.99
CA ARG A 84 19.09 6.10 0.32
C ARG A 84 17.91 6.17 1.28
N LEU A 85 18.07 5.59 2.46
CA LEU A 85 17.06 5.62 3.52
C LEU A 85 16.84 7.04 4.07
N ILE A 86 15.60 7.32 4.49
CA ILE A 86 15.19 8.57 5.13
C ILE A 86 15.08 8.34 6.66
N PRO A 87 16.16 8.53 7.45
CA PRO A 87 16.13 8.31 8.89
C PRO A 87 15.12 9.24 9.58
N GLY A 88 14.37 8.70 10.54
CA GLY A 88 13.32 9.44 11.24
C GLY A 88 12.05 9.70 10.42
N ALA A 89 11.95 9.20 9.19
CA ALA A 89 10.65 9.12 8.50
C ALA A 89 9.81 8.00 9.10
N VAL A 90 8.52 8.26 9.29
CA VAL A 90 7.56 7.27 9.80
C VAL A 90 6.52 6.99 8.73
N VAL A 91 6.43 5.72 8.34
CA VAL A 91 5.43 5.21 7.39
C VAL A 91 4.21 4.72 8.17
N ARG A 92 3.00 5.09 7.75
CA ARG A 92 1.75 4.65 8.38
C ARG A 92 0.69 4.29 7.34
N LEU A 93 -0.13 3.28 7.62
CA LEU A 93 -1.31 2.99 6.81
C LEU A 93 -2.36 4.09 7.01
N ARG A 94 -2.94 4.62 5.92
CA ARG A 94 -3.93 5.72 5.98
C ARG A 94 -5.17 5.38 6.81
N ALA A 95 -5.56 4.11 6.88
CA ALA A 95 -6.68 3.66 7.71
C ALA A 95 -6.49 3.97 9.21
N ASP A 96 -5.26 3.85 9.72
CA ASP A 96 -4.93 4.06 11.14
C ASP A 96 -4.91 5.54 11.54
N ALA A 97 -4.89 6.45 10.56
CA ALA A 97 -5.04 7.88 10.80
C ALA A 97 -6.50 8.27 11.09
N GLY A 98 -7.47 7.58 10.47
CA GLY A 98 -8.91 7.88 10.62
C GLY A 98 -9.61 7.23 11.82
N LEU A 99 -8.92 6.35 12.55
CA LEU A 99 -9.51 5.54 13.64
C LEU A 99 -9.11 5.97 15.07
N ARG A 100 -8.09 6.83 15.25
CA ARG A 100 -7.56 7.18 16.59
C ARG A 100 -7.97 8.55 17.16
N ASP A 101 -8.28 9.54 16.33
CA ASP A 101 -9.01 10.74 16.75
C ASP A 101 -9.95 11.16 15.61
N ARG A 102 -11.24 11.26 15.92
CA ARG A 102 -12.31 11.64 14.97
C ARG A 102 -12.94 12.99 15.29
N ARG A 103 -12.32 13.77 16.19
CA ARG A 103 -12.86 15.02 16.74
C ARG A 103 -11.92 16.22 16.58
N THR A 104 -10.61 16.01 16.44
CA THR A 104 -9.66 17.13 16.20
C THR A 104 -8.45 16.75 15.32
N LEU A 105 -8.64 16.76 14.00
CA LEU A 105 -7.53 16.83 13.02
C LEU A 105 -7.90 17.76 11.86
N PRO A 106 -7.08 18.77 11.53
CA PRO A 106 -7.12 19.46 10.24
C PRO A 106 -6.63 18.54 9.11
N ALA A 107 -6.54 19.08 7.89
CA ALA A 107 -6.30 18.30 6.66
C ALA A 107 -4.86 17.74 6.54
N ALA A 108 -4.60 16.62 7.22
CA ALA A 108 -3.40 15.79 7.05
C ALA A 108 -2.07 16.55 7.22
N ASP A 109 -2.00 17.43 8.22
CA ASP A 109 -0.77 18.12 8.61
C ASP A 109 0.35 17.13 8.94
N GLY A 110 1.56 17.38 8.43
CA GLY A 110 2.75 16.54 8.66
C GLY A 110 2.93 15.35 7.70
N VAL A 111 1.99 15.10 6.77
CA VAL A 111 2.19 14.12 5.68
C VAL A 111 3.00 14.76 4.55
N VAL A 112 4.21 14.24 4.29
CA VAL A 112 5.13 14.77 3.26
C VAL A 112 5.06 14.01 1.93
N ALA A 113 4.58 12.76 1.94
CA ALA A 113 4.27 11.99 0.72
C ALA A 113 3.28 10.85 1.00
N GLN A 114 2.70 10.31 -0.07
CA GLN A 114 1.86 9.12 -0.06
C GLN A 114 2.39 8.10 -1.07
N ILE A 115 2.42 6.82 -0.69
CA ILE A 115 2.80 5.70 -1.56
C ILE A 115 1.73 4.60 -1.39
N GLY A 116 0.84 4.45 -2.38
CA GLY A 116 -0.30 3.55 -2.30
C GLY A 116 -1.19 3.88 -1.09
N PRO A 117 -1.51 2.92 -0.21
CA PRO A 117 -2.32 3.16 1.00
C PRO A 117 -1.51 3.77 2.17
N TYR A 118 -0.21 3.98 2.01
CA TYR A 118 0.68 4.47 3.07
C TYR A 118 0.94 5.98 2.96
N ALA A 119 1.00 6.65 4.10
CA ALA A 119 1.46 8.03 4.26
C ALA A 119 2.85 8.04 4.92
N ILE A 120 3.70 8.98 4.51
CA ILE A 120 5.04 9.21 5.06
C ILE A 120 5.02 10.53 5.82
N LEU A 121 5.48 10.51 7.07
CA LEU A 121 5.62 11.68 7.94
C LEU A 121 7.10 11.95 8.24
N LEU A 122 7.44 13.21 8.54
CA LEU A 122 8.79 13.66 8.90
C LEU A 122 8.79 14.54 10.16
N GLY A 123 9.99 14.92 10.63
CA GLY A 123 10.17 16.07 11.50
C GLY A 123 9.53 15.96 12.88
N ARG A 124 8.61 16.88 13.22
CA ARG A 124 7.85 16.84 14.49
C ARG A 124 6.78 15.75 14.44
N ASP A 125 6.12 15.59 13.30
CA ASP A 125 4.92 14.78 13.19
C ASP A 125 5.24 13.29 13.11
N ALA A 126 6.40 12.94 12.55
CA ALA A 126 7.01 11.62 12.71
C ALA A 126 7.34 11.28 14.18
N ARG A 127 7.81 12.25 14.98
CA ARG A 127 8.11 12.04 16.41
C ARG A 127 6.85 11.96 17.28
N ASN A 128 5.79 12.66 16.89
CA ASN A 128 4.48 12.63 17.55
C ASN A 128 3.63 11.42 17.11
N ALA A 129 3.98 10.77 15.98
CA ALA A 129 3.31 9.58 15.50
C ALA A 129 3.59 8.38 16.41
N ALA A 130 2.69 8.16 17.38
CA ALA A 130 2.69 6.97 18.22
C ALA A 130 2.75 5.69 17.34
N PRO A 131 3.61 4.70 17.68
CA PRO A 131 3.74 3.47 16.92
C PRO A 131 2.37 2.79 16.66
N ALA A 132 2.25 2.18 15.49
CA ALA A 132 1.14 1.28 15.20
C ALA A 132 1.12 0.13 16.22
N PRO A 133 -0.06 -0.35 16.66
CA PRO A 133 -0.15 -1.52 17.53
C PRO A 133 0.34 -2.74 16.75
N ARG A 134 1.50 -3.28 17.14
CA ARG A 134 2.26 -4.27 16.37
C ARG A 134 1.47 -5.57 16.19
N ASP A 135 1.02 -5.87 14.98
CA ASP A 135 0.61 -7.22 14.61
C ASP A 135 1.85 -8.01 14.16
N PRO A 136 2.31 -9.04 14.90
CA PRO A 136 3.47 -9.84 14.49
C PRO A 136 3.23 -10.58 13.16
N SER A 137 1.97 -10.76 12.75
CA SER A 137 1.58 -11.32 11.46
C SER A 137 1.83 -10.34 10.29
N ARG A 138 1.93 -9.04 10.56
CA ARG A 138 2.12 -7.97 9.56
C ARG A 138 3.52 -7.39 9.65
N GLN A 139 4.49 -8.12 9.11
CA GLN A 139 5.86 -7.60 8.91
C GLN A 139 5.91 -6.30 8.08
N ASP A 140 4.85 -6.00 7.32
CA ASP A 140 4.69 -4.77 6.53
C ASP A 140 4.25 -3.55 7.37
N GLU A 141 4.18 -3.66 8.71
CA GLU A 141 3.99 -2.51 9.62
C GLU A 141 5.30 -1.76 9.94
N ARG A 142 6.46 -2.28 9.52
CA ARG A 142 7.78 -1.68 9.79
C ARG A 142 8.49 -1.24 8.52
N LEU A 143 7.75 -0.63 7.59
CA LEU A 143 8.32 -0.04 6.38
C LEU A 143 9.11 1.23 6.74
N ALA A 144 10.28 1.40 6.11
CA ALA A 144 10.98 2.67 6.07
C ALA A 144 10.70 3.39 4.73
N ALA A 145 10.95 4.69 4.68
CA ALA A 145 11.01 5.44 3.43
C ALA A 145 12.45 5.50 2.90
N ALA A 146 12.59 5.46 1.58
CA ALA A 146 13.85 5.72 0.88
C ALA A 146 13.62 6.59 -0.37
N ILE A 147 14.68 7.15 -0.92
CA ILE A 147 14.68 7.82 -2.24
C ILE A 147 15.61 7.08 -3.17
N ASN A 148 15.18 6.86 -4.42
CA ASN A 148 16.05 6.48 -5.52
C ASN A 148 16.96 7.67 -5.87
N GLU A 149 18.28 7.54 -5.71
CA GLU A 149 19.22 8.66 -5.87
C GLU A 149 19.38 9.12 -7.34
N LEU A 150 18.84 8.38 -8.32
CA LEU A 150 18.85 8.76 -9.75
C LEU A 150 17.52 9.38 -10.20
N THR A 151 16.38 8.78 -9.83
CA THR A 151 15.04 9.26 -10.26
C THR A 151 14.38 10.21 -9.27
N GLU A 152 14.98 10.42 -8.11
CA GLU A 152 14.47 11.22 -6.98
C GLU A 152 13.12 10.73 -6.42
N GLN A 153 12.63 9.59 -6.91
CA GLN A 153 11.37 8.97 -6.51
C GLN A 153 11.46 8.41 -5.10
N THR A 154 10.48 8.76 -4.25
CA THR A 154 10.34 8.16 -2.93
C THR A 154 9.72 6.77 -3.06
N VAL A 155 10.26 5.79 -2.32
CA VAL A 155 9.83 4.40 -2.28
C VAL A 155 9.69 3.93 -0.83
N LEU A 156 8.95 2.85 -0.61
CA LEU A 156 8.92 2.16 0.67
C LEU A 156 9.92 1.01 0.67
N VAL A 157 10.44 0.66 1.85
CA VAL A 157 11.42 -0.41 2.04
C VAL A 157 10.91 -1.33 3.13
N ALA A 158 10.75 -2.61 2.83
CA ALA A 158 10.32 -3.61 3.80
C ALA A 158 11.52 -4.16 4.60
N PRO A 159 11.31 -4.62 5.85
CA PRO A 159 12.35 -5.24 6.66
C PRO A 159 12.61 -6.69 6.22
N LYS A 160 12.78 -6.90 4.92
CA LYS A 160 12.83 -8.22 4.26
C LYS A 160 13.97 -8.24 3.24
N LEU A 161 14.82 -9.25 3.30
CA LEU A 161 15.84 -9.53 2.29
C LEU A 161 15.36 -10.64 1.37
N LYS A 162 15.48 -10.43 0.06
CA LYS A 162 15.37 -11.49 -0.95
C LYS A 162 16.77 -12.05 -1.22
N LEU A 163 16.87 -13.36 -1.36
CA LEU A 163 18.10 -14.07 -1.70
C LEU A 163 17.85 -14.95 -2.93
N PHE A 164 18.85 -15.07 -3.79
CA PHE A 164 18.81 -15.88 -5.01
C PHE A 164 20.03 -16.80 -5.09
N GLY A 165 19.89 -17.95 -5.75
CA GLY A 165 20.94 -18.96 -5.86
C GLY A 165 21.30 -19.64 -4.53
N THR A 166 20.33 -19.75 -3.62
CA THR A 166 20.47 -20.40 -2.30
C THR A 166 19.62 -21.66 -2.21
N THR A 167 19.92 -22.56 -1.27
CA THR A 167 19.05 -23.69 -0.90
C THR A 167 18.32 -23.40 0.42
N PRO A 168 17.21 -24.11 0.73
CA PRO A 168 16.49 -23.95 1.99
C PRO A 168 17.37 -24.14 3.24
N ALA A 169 18.19 -25.21 3.27
CA ALA A 169 19.07 -25.50 4.40
C ALA A 169 20.18 -24.45 4.60
N VAL A 170 20.68 -23.86 3.50
CA VAL A 170 21.61 -22.73 3.58
C VAL A 170 20.88 -21.52 4.17
N VAL A 171 19.75 -21.09 3.60
CA VAL A 171 19.10 -19.85 4.03
C VAL A 171 18.52 -19.91 5.45
N GLU A 172 18.13 -21.08 5.93
CA GLU A 172 17.75 -21.29 7.33
C GLU A 172 18.93 -21.00 8.28
N ALA A 173 20.11 -21.56 7.99
CA ALA A 173 21.34 -21.29 8.73
C ALA A 173 21.87 -19.85 8.55
N LEU A 174 21.57 -19.19 7.42
CA LEU A 174 21.82 -17.76 7.25
C LEU A 174 20.92 -16.92 8.16
N ALA A 175 19.61 -17.18 8.13
CA ALA A 175 18.61 -16.46 8.92
C ALA A 175 18.87 -16.57 10.43
N HIS A 176 19.14 -17.78 10.92
CA HIS A 176 19.49 -17.99 12.33
C HIS A 176 20.75 -17.21 12.73
N ARG A 177 21.77 -17.14 11.86
CA ARG A 177 23.01 -16.41 12.15
C ARG A 177 22.84 -14.89 12.12
N THR A 178 21.96 -14.35 11.28
CA THR A 178 21.69 -12.90 11.20
C THR A 178 20.57 -12.41 12.12
N GLY A 179 19.95 -13.30 12.91
CA GLY A 179 18.81 -12.95 13.77
C GLY A 179 17.52 -12.67 12.98
N GLY A 180 17.42 -13.16 11.74
CA GLY A 180 16.25 -13.06 10.90
C GLY A 180 15.32 -14.29 11.00
N THR A 181 14.07 -14.12 10.58
CA THR A 181 13.08 -15.20 10.47
C THR A 181 12.94 -15.61 9.01
N LEU A 182 13.01 -16.91 8.72
CA LEU A 182 12.74 -17.41 7.37
C LEU A 182 11.26 -17.24 7.03
N VAL A 183 10.95 -16.49 5.98
CA VAL A 183 9.58 -16.22 5.51
C VAL A 183 9.21 -17.11 4.32
N TYR A 184 10.20 -17.41 3.48
CA TYR A 184 10.05 -18.26 2.30
C TYR A 184 11.39 -18.86 1.90
N ALA A 185 11.39 -20.09 1.40
CA ALA A 185 12.51 -20.69 0.69
C ALA A 185 12.00 -21.71 -0.34
N SER A 186 12.65 -21.78 -1.49
CA SER A 186 12.36 -22.76 -2.53
C SER A 186 13.65 -23.32 -3.12
N ALA A 187 13.69 -24.64 -3.28
CA ALA A 187 14.79 -25.35 -3.93
C ALA A 187 14.61 -25.46 -5.47
N ILE A 188 13.48 -24.98 -6.02
CA ILE A 188 13.13 -25.13 -7.44
C ILE A 188 13.73 -23.99 -8.27
N ASP A 189 13.58 -22.75 -7.78
CA ASP A 189 14.12 -21.53 -8.37
C ASP A 189 15.33 -20.96 -7.59
N GLY A 190 15.65 -21.54 -6.42
CA GLY A 190 16.75 -21.09 -5.56
C GLY A 190 16.48 -19.75 -4.86
N SER A 191 15.22 -19.31 -4.79
CA SER A 191 14.82 -18.07 -4.13
C SER A 191 14.49 -18.28 -2.65
N ALA A 192 14.78 -17.26 -1.84
CA ALA A 192 14.35 -17.21 -0.45
C ALA A 192 14.09 -15.78 0.04
N VAL A 193 13.37 -15.67 1.16
CA VAL A 193 13.07 -14.40 1.84
C VAL A 193 13.31 -14.54 3.35
N ILE A 194 14.14 -13.67 3.91
CA ILE A 194 14.35 -13.54 5.36
C ILE A 194 13.73 -12.22 5.83
N GLY A 195 12.83 -12.27 6.79
CA GLY A 195 12.26 -11.10 7.47
C GLY A 195 13.04 -10.73 8.74
N TYR A 196 13.06 -9.45 9.08
CA TYR A 196 13.82 -8.89 10.20
C TYR A 196 12.96 -7.96 11.08
N GLY A 197 13.46 -7.65 12.28
CA GLY A 197 12.79 -6.76 13.22
C GLY A 197 12.69 -5.29 12.78
N SER A 198 13.50 -4.83 11.83
CA SER A 198 13.42 -3.50 11.22
C SER A 198 14.21 -3.43 9.91
N VAL A 199 14.10 -2.32 9.18
CA VAL A 199 14.86 -2.10 7.93
C VAL A 199 16.35 -1.91 8.21
N GLU A 200 16.71 -1.31 9.34
CA GLU A 200 18.09 -1.17 9.80
C GLU A 200 18.71 -2.54 10.12
N ALA A 201 17.95 -3.44 10.76
CA ALA A 201 18.37 -4.82 11.00
C ALA A 201 18.54 -5.60 9.68
N ALA A 202 17.60 -5.43 8.74
CA ALA A 202 17.72 -6.02 7.40
C ALA A 202 18.94 -5.45 6.63
N HIS A 203 19.25 -4.16 6.76
CA HIS A 203 20.42 -3.53 6.13
C HIS A 203 21.74 -4.01 6.75
N ALA A 204 21.82 -4.12 8.08
CA ALA A 204 22.97 -4.70 8.76
C ALA A 204 23.20 -6.17 8.36
N ALA A 205 22.13 -6.95 8.18
CA ALA A 205 22.20 -8.32 7.69
C ALA A 205 22.56 -8.39 6.19
N LEU A 206 22.12 -7.44 5.35
CA LEU A 206 22.47 -7.37 3.93
C LEU A 206 24.00 -7.36 3.74
N VAL A 207 24.72 -6.52 4.48
CA VAL A 207 26.19 -6.43 4.42
C VAL A 207 26.86 -7.75 4.81
N GLN A 208 26.33 -8.48 5.78
CA GLN A 208 26.85 -9.79 6.18
C GLN A 208 26.55 -10.89 5.14
N LEU A 209 25.37 -10.84 4.50
CA LEU A 209 24.93 -11.85 3.55
C LEU A 209 25.53 -11.64 2.15
N GLN A 210 25.89 -10.42 1.77
CA GLN A 210 26.69 -10.13 0.56
C GLN A 210 28.08 -10.78 0.59
N GLN A 211 28.57 -11.21 1.75
CA GLN A 211 29.84 -11.93 1.94
C GLN A 211 29.62 -13.42 2.32
N ALA A 212 28.39 -13.91 2.32
CA ALA A 212 28.07 -15.28 2.70
C ALA A 212 28.20 -16.26 1.53
N ARG A 213 28.83 -17.42 1.78
CA ARG A 213 28.86 -18.53 0.82
C ARG A 213 27.47 -19.17 0.69
N GLY A 214 27.13 -19.62 -0.51
CA GLY A 214 25.84 -20.27 -0.80
C GLY A 214 24.70 -19.30 -1.15
N VAL A 215 25.03 -18.06 -1.50
CA VAL A 215 24.10 -17.04 -2.03
C VAL A 215 24.75 -16.46 -3.28
N ALA A 216 23.98 -16.30 -4.36
CA ALA A 216 24.46 -15.64 -5.58
C ALA A 216 24.17 -14.12 -5.56
N GLU A 217 22.98 -13.74 -5.11
CA GLU A 217 22.57 -12.34 -4.92
C GLU A 217 21.71 -12.21 -3.67
N VAL A 218 21.83 -11.08 -2.96
CA VAL A 218 20.93 -10.68 -1.87
C VAL A 218 20.60 -9.20 -1.99
N ALA A 219 19.31 -8.86 -1.87
CA ALA A 219 18.79 -7.52 -2.04
C ALA A 219 17.70 -7.17 -1.02
N LEU A 220 17.63 -5.90 -0.61
CA LEU A 220 16.62 -5.39 0.31
C LEU A 220 15.29 -5.13 -0.45
N GLN A 221 14.17 -5.59 0.10
CA GLN A 221 12.89 -5.52 -0.60
C GLN A 221 12.34 -4.09 -0.66
N VAL A 222 12.43 -3.48 -1.84
CA VAL A 222 11.75 -2.23 -2.18
C VAL A 222 10.28 -2.50 -2.55
N ILE A 223 9.39 -1.63 -2.09
CA ILE A 223 7.99 -1.54 -2.49
C ILE A 223 7.77 -0.17 -3.13
N GLN A 224 7.54 -0.16 -4.44
CA GLN A 224 7.19 1.04 -5.20
C GLN A 224 5.67 1.13 -5.35
N ALA A 225 5.10 2.35 -5.37
CA ALA A 225 3.72 2.53 -5.83
C ALA A 225 3.67 2.55 -7.36
N PHE A 226 3.61 1.35 -7.95
CA PHE A 226 2.98 1.13 -9.24
C PHE A 226 1.68 0.34 -9.01
N ASP A 227 0.56 1.05 -8.95
CA ASP A 227 -0.78 0.49 -9.12
C ASP A 227 -1.18 0.66 -10.58
N GLU A 228 -0.43 0.02 -11.49
CA GLU A 228 -0.92 -0.29 -12.82
C GLU A 228 -1.62 -1.64 -12.75
N ARG A 229 -2.95 -1.57 -12.73
CA ARG A 229 -3.82 -2.73 -12.73
C ARG A 229 -3.76 -3.45 -14.08
N ASN A 230 -3.66 -4.78 -13.99
CA ASN A 230 -4.18 -5.76 -14.95
C ASN A 230 -3.43 -5.84 -16.29
#